data_AF-A0A8H5EWS1-F1
#
_entry.id   AF-A0A8H5EWS1-F1
#
_cell.length_a   1.000
_cell.length_b   1.000
_cell.length_c   1.000
_cell.angle_alpha   90.00
_cell.angle_beta   90.00
_cell.angle_gamma   90.00
#
_symmetry.space_group_name_H-M   'P 1'
#
loop_
_entity.id
_entity.type
_entity.pdbx_description
1 polymer ?
#
loop_
_entity_poly.entity_id
_entity_poly.type
_entity_poly.pdbx_seq_one_letter_code
_entity_poly.pdbx_strand_id
1 'polypeptide(L)'
;MACLLPVTTLMAAASVAIHLTWKFEKRRHDLLIQGAQGVASSALSRESEAFSTYKRRTTTRFSLVSIVVAATGIVGAFAAPSANSTELSVRAGTPSAEGWHNGYFYSWWTDNQGTAYYTNGNEYPGQYSVQWSGDGNVVGGKGWNPGSSGRVINYSGVYQPNGNSYLAVYGWTRNALIEYYIVESYGTYNPSSAASKKGSVYCNGANYDILTTWRTNQPSIDGTQTFQQFWSVRNPKKSTGGAISGVVDTGCHFNAWKQYGMSLGASHYYQIVATEGYFSSGTSSITVW
;
A
#
# COMPACT_ATOMS: atom_id res chain seq x y z
N MET A 1 -43.47 -48.10 49.79
CA MET A 1 -43.86 -48.43 48.41
C MET A 1 -43.73 -47.15 47.58
N ALA A 2 -42.58 -46.93 46.95
CA ALA A 2 -42.33 -45.87 45.98
C ALA A 2 -41.28 -46.40 45.01
N CYS A 3 -41.67 -46.47 43.74
CA CYS A 3 -41.00 -47.16 42.65
C CYS A 3 -39.84 -46.29 42.11
N LEU A 4 -38.62 -46.81 42.15
CA LEU A 4 -37.46 -46.21 41.49
C LEU A 4 -37.42 -46.68 40.03
N LEU A 5 -37.63 -45.75 39.09
CA LEU A 5 -37.32 -45.96 37.68
C LEU A 5 -35.84 -45.62 37.41
N PRO A 6 -35.13 -46.37 36.56
CA PRO A 6 -33.70 -46.21 36.36
C PRO A 6 -33.36 -44.99 35.49
N VAL A 7 -32.29 -44.30 35.87
CA VAL A 7 -31.74 -43.06 35.27
C VAL A 7 -31.23 -43.25 33.82
N THR A 8 -31.26 -44.47 33.29
CA THR A 8 -30.77 -44.78 31.93
C THR A 8 -31.69 -44.29 30.81
N THR A 9 -32.98 -44.04 31.06
CA THR A 9 -33.93 -43.61 30.01
C THR A 9 -33.85 -42.11 29.68
N LEU A 10 -33.31 -41.28 30.58
CA LEU A 10 -33.26 -39.82 30.38
C LEU A 10 -32.10 -39.38 29.47
N MET A 11 -30.96 -40.08 29.49
CA MET A 11 -29.80 -39.73 28.66
C MET A 11 -29.97 -40.11 27.17
N ALA A 12 -30.77 -41.13 26.86
CA ALA A 12 -31.04 -41.52 25.48
C ALA A 12 -31.88 -40.47 24.73
N ALA A 13 -32.85 -39.83 25.41
CA ALA A 13 -33.70 -38.81 24.80
C ALA A 13 -32.95 -37.50 24.47
N ALA A 14 -32.00 -37.10 25.32
CA ALA A 14 -31.18 -35.91 25.09
C ALA A 14 -30.21 -36.08 23.90
N SER A 15 -29.65 -37.28 23.72
CA SER A 15 -28.70 -37.56 22.63
C SER A 15 -29.39 -37.58 21.24
N VAL A 16 -30.65 -38.06 21.18
CA VAL A 16 -31.45 -38.04 19.94
C VAL A 16 -31.88 -36.62 19.55
N ALA A 17 -32.19 -35.76 20.53
CA ALA A 17 -32.57 -34.37 20.28
C ALA A 17 -31.41 -33.52 19.70
N ILE A 18 -30.18 -33.74 20.17
CA ILE A 18 -28.97 -33.07 19.67
C ILE A 18 -28.61 -33.55 18.27
N HIS A 19 -28.77 -34.85 17.98
CA HIS A 19 -28.51 -35.39 16.65
C HIS A 19 -29.52 -34.92 15.59
N LEU A 20 -30.78 -34.72 15.97
CA LEU A 20 -31.82 -34.23 15.07
C LEU A 20 -31.65 -32.72 14.77
N THR A 21 -31.29 -31.91 15.77
CA THR A 21 -31.03 -30.47 15.57
C THR A 21 -29.85 -30.24 14.63
N TRP A 22 -28.78 -31.03 14.74
CA TRP A 22 -27.63 -30.94 13.83
C TRP A 22 -27.98 -31.34 12.38
N LYS A 23 -28.85 -32.35 12.21
CA LYS A 23 -29.30 -32.83 10.89
C LYS A 23 -30.29 -31.87 10.20
N PHE A 24 -31.00 -31.05 10.96
CA PHE A 24 -31.85 -29.96 10.43
C PHE A 24 -31.00 -28.74 10.03
N GLU A 25 -30.02 -28.35 10.84
CA GLU A 25 -29.15 -27.20 10.55
C GLU A 25 -28.26 -27.44 9.31
N LYS A 26 -27.78 -28.68 9.13
CA LYS A 26 -27.03 -29.08 7.92
C LYS A 26 -27.88 -29.05 6.66
N ARG A 27 -29.15 -29.50 6.72
CA ARG A 27 -30.09 -29.41 5.59
C ARG A 27 -30.47 -27.97 5.24
N ARG A 28 -30.48 -27.07 6.21
CA ARG A 28 -30.69 -25.63 5.98
C ARG A 28 -29.52 -24.99 5.23
N HIS A 29 -28.29 -25.34 5.59
CA HIS A 29 -27.08 -24.89 4.89
C HIS A 29 -27.00 -25.45 3.45
N ASP A 30 -27.32 -26.73 3.24
CA ASP A 30 -27.27 -27.34 1.90
C ASP A 30 -28.32 -26.72 0.94
N LEU A 31 -29.51 -26.35 1.44
CA LEU A 31 -30.54 -25.66 0.66
C LEU A 31 -30.17 -24.21 0.30
N LEU A 32 -29.45 -23.51 1.18
CA LEU A 32 -28.95 -22.15 0.89
C LEU A 32 -27.85 -22.16 -0.18
N ILE A 33 -26.99 -23.20 -0.17
CA ILE A 33 -25.95 -23.37 -1.19
C ILE A 33 -26.55 -23.74 -2.56
N GLN A 34 -27.56 -24.61 -2.60
CA GLN A 34 -28.25 -24.95 -3.86
C GLN A 34 -29.05 -23.77 -4.44
N GLY A 35 -29.65 -22.93 -3.58
CA GLY A 35 -30.30 -21.68 -4.01
C GLY A 35 -29.32 -20.67 -4.61
N ALA A 36 -28.13 -20.50 -4.01
CA ALA A 36 -27.11 -19.59 -4.50
C ALA A 36 -26.49 -20.03 -5.84
N GLN A 37 -26.30 -21.35 -6.05
CA GLN A 37 -25.80 -21.89 -7.33
C GLN A 37 -26.83 -21.78 -8.47
N GLY A 38 -28.13 -21.85 -8.20
CA GLY A 38 -29.19 -21.65 -9.19
C GLY A 38 -29.29 -20.21 -9.71
N VAL A 39 -29.02 -19.22 -8.85
CA VAL A 39 -29.04 -17.79 -9.23
C VAL A 39 -27.79 -17.41 -10.03
N ALA A 40 -26.63 -18.00 -9.73
CA ALA A 40 -25.40 -17.79 -10.51
C ALA A 40 -25.49 -18.40 -11.93
N SER A 41 -26.15 -19.55 -12.09
CA SER A 41 -26.32 -20.23 -13.39
C SER A 41 -27.27 -19.48 -14.35
N SER A 42 -28.30 -18.82 -13.82
CA SER A 42 -29.24 -18.01 -14.63
C SER A 42 -28.70 -16.63 -15.01
N ALA A 43 -27.72 -16.10 -14.27
CA ALA A 43 -27.01 -14.87 -14.62
C ALA A 43 -25.96 -15.10 -15.72
N LEU A 44 -25.27 -16.24 -15.72
CA LEU A 44 -24.23 -16.57 -16.70
C LEU A 44 -24.79 -16.99 -18.07
N SER A 45 -26.03 -17.48 -18.16
CA SER A 45 -26.66 -17.82 -19.45
C SER A 45 -27.24 -16.59 -20.18
N ARG A 46 -27.48 -15.48 -19.47
CA ARG A 46 -27.96 -14.22 -20.06
C ARG A 46 -26.86 -13.34 -20.66
N GLU A 47 -25.59 -13.59 -20.35
CA GLU A 47 -24.46 -12.87 -20.95
C GLU A 47 -23.90 -13.53 -22.23
N SER A 48 -24.18 -14.81 -22.49
CA SER A 48 -23.71 -15.50 -23.70
C SER A 48 -24.51 -15.17 -24.98
N GLU A 49 -25.72 -14.60 -24.88
CA GLU A 49 -26.51 -14.19 -26.04
C GLU A 49 -26.15 -12.78 -26.58
N ALA A 50 -25.44 -11.96 -25.79
CA ALA A 50 -25.07 -10.60 -26.18
C ALA A 50 -23.76 -10.50 -27.00
N PHE A 51 -22.97 -11.58 -27.10
CA PHE A 51 -21.64 -11.56 -27.74
C PHE A 51 -21.60 -12.16 -29.17
N SER A 52 -22.75 -12.55 -29.73
CA SER A 52 -22.85 -13.21 -31.04
C SER A 52 -23.07 -12.25 -32.23
N THR A 53 -23.31 -10.95 -32.00
CA THR A 53 -23.73 -10.00 -33.05
C THR A 53 -22.67 -8.96 -33.44
N TYR A 54 -21.37 -9.26 -33.26
CA TYR A 54 -20.29 -8.38 -33.71
C TYR A 54 -19.14 -9.14 -34.37
N LYS A 55 -19.44 -9.96 -35.39
CA LYS A 55 -18.42 -10.44 -36.33
C LYS A 55 -19.05 -11.01 -37.60
N ARG A 56 -19.22 -10.18 -38.63
CA ARG A 56 -19.17 -10.55 -40.07
C ARG A 56 -19.58 -9.37 -40.96
N ARG A 57 -18.62 -8.78 -41.67
CA ARG A 57 -18.48 -8.88 -43.15
C ARG A 57 -17.50 -7.84 -43.68
N THR A 58 -16.52 -8.36 -44.41
CA THR A 58 -15.53 -7.64 -45.20
C THR A 58 -15.98 -7.60 -46.66
N THR A 59 -15.71 -6.47 -47.32
CA THR A 59 -15.44 -6.27 -48.77
C THR A 59 -16.53 -6.55 -49.83
N THR A 60 -16.79 -5.58 -50.74
CA THR A 60 -16.35 -5.56 -52.16
C THR A 60 -16.82 -4.26 -52.87
N ARG A 61 -16.14 -3.88 -53.96
CA ARG A 61 -15.99 -2.56 -54.60
C ARG A 61 -16.94 -2.26 -55.80
N PHE A 62 -16.91 -0.98 -56.22
CA PHE A 62 -17.17 -0.34 -57.54
C PHE A 62 -18.61 -0.22 -58.07
N SER A 63 -19.08 1.00 -58.36
CA SER A 63 -19.18 1.58 -59.71
C SER A 63 -19.85 2.99 -59.72
N LEU A 64 -19.69 3.67 -60.86
CA LEU A 64 -19.85 5.10 -61.19
C LEU A 64 -21.29 5.67 -61.18
N VAL A 65 -21.41 6.99 -60.99
CA VAL A 65 -21.92 8.00 -61.97
C VAL A 65 -22.45 9.27 -61.26
N SER A 66 -22.04 10.39 -61.84
CA SER A 66 -22.28 11.81 -61.59
C SER A 66 -23.72 12.26 -61.29
N ILE A 67 -23.86 13.37 -60.53
CA ILE A 67 -24.60 14.58 -60.95
C ILE A 67 -24.08 15.79 -60.15
N VAL A 68 -23.89 16.87 -60.89
CA VAL A 68 -23.40 18.21 -60.54
C VAL A 68 -24.51 19.03 -59.87
N VAL A 69 -24.18 19.96 -58.97
CA VAL A 69 -24.54 21.40 -59.02
C VAL A 69 -24.10 22.11 -57.74
N ALA A 70 -23.47 23.27 -57.95
CA ALA A 70 -22.81 24.14 -57.01
C ALA A 70 -23.77 25.00 -56.16
N ALA A 71 -23.30 25.42 -54.99
CA ALA A 71 -23.56 26.75 -54.45
C ALA A 71 -22.50 27.12 -53.41
N THR A 72 -21.71 28.15 -53.74
CA THR A 72 -20.74 28.83 -52.89
C THR A 72 -21.44 29.60 -51.77
N GLY A 73 -20.97 29.40 -50.54
CA GLY A 73 -21.32 30.23 -49.39
C GLY A 73 -20.06 30.55 -48.59
N ILE A 74 -19.54 31.76 -48.77
CA ILE A 74 -18.43 32.31 -47.98
C ILE A 74 -18.95 32.47 -46.55
N VAL A 75 -18.41 31.69 -45.60
CA VAL A 75 -18.58 31.94 -44.17
C VAL A 75 -17.26 32.47 -43.66
N GLY A 76 -17.24 33.72 -43.22
CA GLY A 76 -16.09 34.34 -42.58
C GLY A 76 -15.70 33.55 -41.34
N ALA A 77 -14.52 32.93 -41.39
CA ALA A 77 -13.90 32.34 -40.20
C ALA A 77 -13.46 33.49 -39.28
N PHE A 78 -14.22 33.74 -38.22
CA PHE A 78 -13.62 34.34 -37.04
C PHE A 78 -12.62 33.33 -36.49
N ALA A 79 -11.33 33.59 -36.73
CA ALA A 79 -10.26 32.93 -36.02
C ALA A 79 -10.34 33.35 -34.55
N ALA A 80 -11.16 32.65 -33.77
CA ALA A 80 -10.99 32.63 -32.33
C ALA A 80 -9.65 31.92 -32.07
N PRO A 81 -8.74 32.47 -31.25
CA PRO A 81 -7.57 31.71 -30.83
C PRO A 81 -8.10 30.44 -30.16
N SER A 82 -7.71 29.28 -30.68
CA SER A 82 -7.80 28.04 -29.93
C SER A 82 -6.90 28.25 -28.73
N ALA A 83 -7.50 28.56 -27.58
CA ALA A 83 -6.83 28.38 -26.31
C ALA A 83 -6.50 26.90 -26.24
N ASN A 84 -5.28 26.56 -26.65
CA ASN A 84 -4.66 25.30 -26.33
C ASN A 84 -4.42 25.40 -24.82
N SER A 85 -5.48 25.19 -24.04
CA SER A 85 -5.40 25.03 -22.61
C SER A 85 -4.58 23.76 -22.41
N THR A 86 -3.27 23.94 -22.26
CA THR A 86 -2.56 23.14 -21.30
C THR A 86 -3.33 23.35 -20.01
N GLU A 87 -4.21 22.41 -19.67
CA GLU A 87 -4.82 22.36 -18.36
C GLU A 87 -3.66 22.29 -17.37
N LEU A 88 -3.31 23.45 -16.81
CA LEU A 88 -2.51 23.52 -15.61
C LEU A 88 -3.42 23.02 -14.50
N SER A 89 -3.50 21.69 -14.35
CA SER A 89 -4.09 21.10 -13.17
C SER A 89 -3.29 21.63 -11.97
N VAL A 90 -3.99 22.33 -11.07
CA VAL A 90 -3.41 22.81 -9.83
C VAL A 90 -2.85 21.59 -9.11
N ARG A 91 -1.54 21.56 -8.88
CA ARG A 91 -0.91 20.53 -8.05
C ARG A 91 -1.46 20.70 -6.63
N ALA A 92 -2.39 19.86 -6.24
CA ALA A 92 -2.89 19.83 -4.87
C ALA A 92 -1.85 19.15 -3.99
N GLY A 93 -0.96 19.92 -3.37
CA GLY A 93 -0.02 19.38 -2.40
C GLY A 93 1.33 20.08 -2.30
N THR A 94 2.17 19.58 -1.39
CA THR A 94 3.55 20.02 -1.20
C THR A 94 4.44 19.41 -2.30
N PRO A 95 5.21 20.18 -3.09
CA PRO A 95 6.15 19.63 -4.07
C PRO A 95 7.26 18.80 -3.42
N SER A 96 7.71 17.73 -4.08
CA SER A 96 8.85 16.92 -3.64
C SER A 96 10.08 17.79 -3.37
N ALA A 97 10.73 17.57 -2.22
CA ALA A 97 11.93 18.30 -1.81
C ALA A 97 12.71 17.52 -0.77
N GLU A 98 14.03 17.72 -0.76
CA GLU A 98 14.92 17.28 0.31
C GLU A 98 15.74 18.47 0.81
N GLY A 99 16.21 18.41 2.05
CA GLY A 99 17.01 19.49 2.60
C GLY A 99 17.18 19.41 4.10
N TRP A 100 17.49 20.56 4.71
CA TRP A 100 17.71 20.68 6.14
C TRP A 100 16.68 21.61 6.76
N HIS A 101 16.16 21.21 7.91
CA HIS A 101 15.22 22.01 8.70
C HIS A 101 15.45 21.79 10.19
N ASN A 102 15.73 22.85 10.94
CA ASN A 102 16.00 22.82 12.38
C ASN A 102 17.05 21.76 12.80
N GLY A 103 18.10 21.58 12.00
CA GLY A 103 19.19 20.64 12.28
C GLY A 103 18.92 19.18 11.92
N TYR A 104 17.74 18.85 11.37
CA TYR A 104 17.40 17.53 10.84
C TYR A 104 17.38 17.56 9.32
N PHE A 105 17.82 16.47 8.70
CA PHE A 105 17.59 16.23 7.28
C PHE A 105 16.12 15.85 7.09
N TYR A 106 15.50 16.31 6.02
CA TYR A 106 14.18 15.87 5.60
C TYR A 106 14.21 15.42 4.14
N SER A 107 13.36 14.45 3.84
CA SER A 107 13.03 14.08 2.46
C SER A 107 11.52 13.95 2.36
N TRP A 108 10.96 14.53 1.30
CA TRP A 108 9.57 14.41 0.91
C TRP A 108 9.52 14.14 -0.58
N TRP A 109 8.83 13.05 -0.93
CA TRP A 109 8.61 12.65 -2.31
C TRP A 109 7.14 12.29 -2.52
N THR A 110 6.61 12.73 -3.65
CA THR A 110 5.29 12.35 -4.17
C THR A 110 5.39 12.10 -5.67
N ASP A 111 4.61 11.14 -6.17
CA ASP A 111 4.36 10.95 -7.60
C ASP A 111 3.43 12.03 -8.21
N ASN A 112 2.97 12.98 -7.40
CA ASN A 112 2.00 14.03 -7.72
C ASN A 112 0.62 13.49 -8.11
N GLN A 113 0.31 12.24 -7.78
CA GLN A 113 -1.04 11.69 -7.86
C GLN A 113 -1.75 11.86 -6.50
N GLY A 114 -3.07 12.04 -6.52
CA GLY A 114 -3.84 12.33 -5.32
C GLY A 114 -3.55 13.73 -4.73
N THR A 115 -3.78 13.88 -3.42
CA THR A 115 -3.52 15.13 -2.68
C THR A 115 -2.70 14.82 -1.44
N ALA A 116 -1.58 15.50 -1.28
CA ALA A 116 -0.73 15.30 -0.12
C ALA A 116 0.02 16.56 0.33
N TYR A 117 -0.01 16.80 1.63
CA TYR A 117 0.65 17.92 2.28
C TYR A 117 1.69 17.40 3.25
N TYR A 118 2.92 17.84 3.05
CA TYR A 118 4.05 17.62 3.95
C TYR A 118 4.43 18.95 4.60
N THR A 119 4.58 18.95 5.92
CA THR A 119 5.00 20.13 6.70
C THR A 119 6.14 19.77 7.64
N ASN A 120 7.23 20.52 7.56
CA ASN A 120 8.26 20.49 8.59
C ASN A 120 7.74 21.23 9.83
N GLY A 121 7.68 20.54 10.96
CA GLY A 121 7.23 21.12 12.23
C GLY A 121 8.27 22.07 12.84
N ASN A 122 7.78 23.12 13.49
CA ASN A 122 8.60 24.13 14.18
C ASN A 122 8.61 23.98 15.70
N GLU A 123 7.66 23.25 16.28
CA GLU A 123 7.56 23.07 17.74
C GLU A 123 8.70 22.20 18.28
N TYR A 124 9.05 21.14 17.56
CA TYR A 124 10.20 20.29 17.87
C TYR A 124 11.11 20.15 16.64
N PRO A 125 12.45 20.24 16.79
CA PRO A 125 13.39 20.20 15.66
C PRO A 125 13.18 19.04 14.67
N GLY A 126 12.96 17.83 15.20
CA GLY A 126 12.75 16.62 14.41
C GLY A 126 11.29 16.32 14.03
N GLN A 127 10.36 17.26 14.24
CA GLN A 127 8.94 17.06 13.92
C GLN A 127 8.65 17.26 12.43
N TYR A 128 7.81 16.40 11.86
CA TYR A 128 7.15 16.59 10.58
C TYR A 128 5.68 16.12 10.67
N SER A 129 4.84 16.57 9.74
CA SER A 129 3.49 16.06 9.56
C SER A 129 3.19 15.79 8.09
N VAL A 130 2.35 14.78 7.85
CA VAL A 130 1.88 14.39 6.53
C VAL A 130 0.37 14.20 6.60
N GLN A 131 -0.34 14.78 5.64
CA GLN A 131 -1.74 14.49 5.37
C GLN A 131 -1.85 14.08 3.91
N TRP A 132 -2.46 12.93 3.62
CA TRP A 132 -2.58 12.43 2.26
C TRP A 132 -3.95 11.81 2.00
N SER A 133 -4.35 11.78 0.73
CA SER A 133 -5.57 11.14 0.25
C SER A 133 -5.52 10.88 -1.25
N GLY A 134 -6.20 9.82 -1.69
CA GLY A 134 -6.42 9.51 -3.10
C GLY A 134 -5.46 8.45 -3.65
N ASP A 135 -5.34 8.42 -4.97
CA ASP A 135 -4.71 7.33 -5.71
C ASP A 135 -3.23 7.59 -6.00
N GLY A 136 -2.50 8.08 -5.01
CA GLY A 136 -1.08 8.44 -5.15
C GLY A 136 -0.13 7.68 -4.25
N ASN A 137 1.16 7.90 -4.51
CA ASN A 137 2.25 7.40 -3.70
C ASN A 137 3.06 8.56 -3.10
N VAL A 138 3.24 8.52 -1.79
CA VAL A 138 3.97 9.53 -1.03
C VAL A 138 4.88 8.89 0.00
N VAL A 139 6.10 9.40 0.14
CA VAL A 139 7.01 9.03 1.23
C VAL A 139 7.71 10.27 1.76
N GLY A 140 7.71 10.44 3.08
CA GLY A 140 8.54 11.49 3.65
C GLY A 140 8.66 11.47 5.16
N GLY A 141 9.65 12.20 5.64
CA GLY A 141 9.98 12.25 7.05
C GLY A 141 11.26 13.01 7.35
N LYS A 142 11.73 12.87 8.59
CA LYS A 142 12.93 13.55 9.11
C LYS A 142 13.93 12.57 9.72
N GLY A 143 15.19 12.99 9.74
CA GLY A 143 16.30 12.26 10.35
C GLY A 143 17.64 12.89 10.00
N TRP A 144 18.53 12.11 9.41
CA TRP A 144 19.94 12.46 9.21
C TRP A 144 20.42 12.15 7.80
N ASN A 145 21.39 12.93 7.34
CA ASN A 145 22.17 12.65 6.14
C ASN A 145 23.63 13.09 6.38
N PRO A 146 24.63 12.19 6.39
CA PRO A 146 24.49 10.76 6.12
C PRO A 146 23.82 9.99 7.28
N GLY A 147 23.26 8.84 6.93
CA GLY A 147 22.87 7.79 7.86
C GLY A 147 24.08 7.18 8.57
N SER A 148 23.80 6.36 9.58
CA SER A 148 24.85 5.64 10.32
C SER A 148 24.42 4.20 10.54
N SER A 149 25.40 3.30 10.59
CA SER A 149 25.16 1.87 10.79
C SER A 149 24.83 1.48 12.23
N GLY A 150 24.94 2.40 13.19
CA GLY A 150 24.72 2.14 14.62
C GLY A 150 23.94 3.24 15.31
N ARG A 151 23.06 3.94 14.57
CA ARG A 151 22.23 5.00 15.14
C ARG A 151 21.08 4.38 15.95
N VAL A 152 20.90 4.85 17.17
CA VAL A 152 19.69 4.61 17.96
C VAL A 152 18.75 5.78 17.70
N ILE A 153 17.59 5.50 17.11
CA ILE A 153 16.61 6.50 16.68
C ILE A 153 15.40 6.41 17.61
N ASN A 154 15.04 7.52 18.24
CA ASN A 154 13.80 7.63 18.99
C ASN A 154 12.76 8.35 18.14
N TYR A 155 11.50 7.95 18.30
CA TYR A 155 10.40 8.65 17.67
C TYR A 155 9.12 8.58 18.51
N SER A 156 8.27 9.58 18.36
CA SER A 156 6.93 9.60 18.93
C SER A 156 5.99 10.47 18.10
N GLY A 157 4.69 10.27 18.28
CA GLY A 157 3.69 11.12 17.65
C GLY A 157 2.38 10.38 17.41
N VAL A 158 1.70 10.74 16.33
CA VAL A 158 0.42 10.16 15.90
C VAL A 158 0.56 9.58 14.50
N TYR A 159 0.03 8.38 14.30
CA TYR A 159 0.00 7.71 13.01
C TYR A 159 -1.38 7.08 12.78
N GLN A 160 -2.14 7.68 11.85
CA GLN A 160 -3.54 7.40 11.56
C GLN A 160 -3.74 7.11 10.07
N PRO A 161 -3.21 5.98 9.57
CA PRO A 161 -3.47 5.56 8.21
C PRO A 161 -4.89 5.02 8.04
N ASN A 162 -5.45 5.23 6.85
CA ASN A 162 -6.65 4.59 6.34
C ASN A 162 -6.33 3.95 4.99
N GLY A 163 -5.94 2.68 5.02
CA GLY A 163 -5.53 1.90 3.85
C GLY A 163 -4.06 1.47 3.91
N ASN A 164 -3.44 1.36 2.73
CA ASN A 164 -2.04 0.94 2.61
C ASN A 164 -1.09 2.10 2.93
N SER A 165 -0.32 1.93 4.00
CA SER A 165 0.61 2.93 4.53
C SER A 165 1.53 2.26 5.54
N TYR A 166 2.72 2.81 5.76
CA TYR A 166 3.63 2.32 6.80
C TYR A 166 4.48 3.43 7.41
N LEU A 167 4.89 3.18 8.65
CA LEU A 167 5.82 3.99 9.43
C LEU A 167 7.10 3.19 9.65
N ALA A 168 8.22 3.69 9.15
CA ALA A 168 9.48 2.96 9.15
C ALA A 168 10.69 3.88 9.34
N VAL A 169 11.78 3.34 9.89
CA VAL A 169 13.10 3.91 9.58
C VAL A 169 13.43 3.52 8.14
N TYR A 170 13.74 4.52 7.32
CA TYR A 170 13.89 4.42 5.88
C TYR A 170 15.18 5.11 5.44
N GLY A 171 15.87 4.52 4.47
CA GLY A 171 17.06 5.17 3.93
C GLY A 171 17.69 4.41 2.78
N TRP A 172 18.82 4.93 2.34
CA TRP A 172 19.55 4.43 1.18
C TRP A 172 21.04 4.30 1.44
N THR A 173 21.67 3.38 0.72
CA THR A 173 23.13 3.31 0.61
C THR A 173 23.55 3.30 -0.85
N ARG A 174 24.80 3.74 -1.11
CA ARG A 174 25.51 3.70 -2.39
C ARG A 174 26.73 2.80 -2.28
N ASN A 175 27.35 2.51 -3.43
CA ASN A 175 28.41 1.50 -3.59
C ASN A 175 27.85 0.10 -3.22
N ALA A 176 26.92 -0.37 -4.05
CA ALA A 176 25.71 -1.15 -3.76
C ALA A 176 24.53 -0.22 -3.42
N LEU A 177 23.66 -0.02 -4.42
CA LEU A 177 22.43 0.75 -4.27
C LEU A 177 21.40 -0.11 -3.56
N ILE A 178 21.16 0.20 -2.28
CA ILE A 178 20.22 -0.51 -1.43
C ILE A 178 19.25 0.50 -0.84
N GLU A 179 17.96 0.25 -1.04
CA GLU A 179 16.89 0.90 -0.29
C GLU A 179 16.55 0.03 0.92
N TYR A 180 16.39 0.60 2.11
CA TYR A 180 16.12 -0.20 3.29
C TYR A 180 15.01 0.35 4.17
N TYR A 181 14.31 -0.56 4.83
CA TYR A 181 13.19 -0.29 5.72
C TYR A 181 13.30 -1.10 7.01
N ILE A 182 13.12 -0.42 8.14
CA ILE A 182 12.81 -1.05 9.44
C ILE A 182 11.39 -0.59 9.80
N VAL A 183 10.41 -1.43 9.47
CA VAL A 183 8.97 -1.12 9.55
C VAL A 183 8.47 -1.35 10.97
N GLU A 184 8.07 -0.28 11.65
CA GLU A 184 7.54 -0.32 13.01
C GLU A 184 6.03 -0.57 13.04
N SER A 185 5.32 -0.04 12.04
CA SER A 185 3.88 -0.23 11.87
C SER A 185 3.47 -0.08 10.41
N TYR A 186 2.30 -0.63 10.08
CA TYR A 186 1.67 -0.53 8.76
C TYR A 186 0.16 -0.62 8.87
N GLY A 187 -0.55 -0.11 7.87
CA GLY A 187 -2.01 -0.12 7.77
C GLY A 187 -2.56 -1.49 7.36
N THR A 188 -3.35 -1.53 6.29
CA THR A 188 -4.07 -2.74 5.85
C THR A 188 -3.18 -3.77 5.16
N TYR A 189 -2.01 -3.37 4.67
CA TYR A 189 -1.14 -4.20 3.85
C TYR A 189 0.28 -4.26 4.43
N ASN A 190 0.86 -5.47 4.48
CA ASN A 190 2.25 -5.65 4.87
C ASN A 190 3.15 -5.33 3.65
N PRO A 191 4.01 -4.28 3.74
CA PRO A 191 4.80 -3.82 2.60
C PRO A 191 5.79 -4.87 2.08
N SER A 192 6.19 -5.85 2.90
CA SER A 192 7.15 -6.89 2.51
C SER A 192 6.49 -8.19 2.04
N SER A 193 5.18 -8.23 1.78
CA SER A 193 4.48 -9.49 1.46
C SER A 193 4.95 -10.17 0.16
N ALA A 194 5.52 -9.41 -0.77
CA ALA A 194 6.15 -9.94 -1.99
C ALA A 194 7.67 -10.22 -1.82
N ALA A 195 8.24 -9.95 -0.65
CA ALA A 195 9.67 -10.11 -0.40
C ALA A 195 10.02 -11.54 0.05
N SER A 196 11.23 -11.98 -0.28
CA SER A 196 11.74 -13.28 0.15
C SER A 196 12.23 -13.20 1.59
N LYS A 197 11.62 -13.96 2.50
CA LYS A 197 12.06 -14.06 3.90
C LYS A 197 13.42 -14.77 3.98
N LYS A 198 14.32 -14.21 4.77
CA LYS A 198 15.68 -14.72 5.04
C LYS A 198 15.85 -15.22 6.46
N GLY A 199 15.10 -14.65 7.41
CA GLY A 199 15.15 -15.04 8.81
C GLY A 199 14.36 -14.09 9.69
N SER A 200 14.80 -13.94 10.94
CA SER A 200 14.20 -13.04 11.92
C SER A 200 15.26 -12.56 12.91
N VAL A 201 15.05 -11.38 13.48
CA VAL A 201 15.90 -10.83 14.55
C VAL A 201 15.04 -10.31 15.70
N TYR A 202 15.55 -10.38 16.93
CA TYR A 202 14.95 -9.72 18.08
C TYR A 202 15.70 -8.41 18.36
N CYS A 203 15.02 -7.26 18.20
CA CYS A 203 15.57 -5.92 18.44
C CYS A 203 14.56 -5.09 19.23
N ASN A 204 15.03 -4.23 20.14
CA ASN A 204 14.20 -3.25 20.87
C ASN A 204 12.86 -3.82 21.41
N GLY A 205 12.89 -5.05 21.94
CA GLY A 205 11.74 -5.68 22.58
C GLY A 205 10.76 -6.43 21.65
N ALA A 206 11.05 -6.59 20.35
CA ALA A 206 10.19 -7.33 19.43
C ALA A 206 10.95 -8.15 18.39
N ASN A 207 10.27 -9.14 17.82
CA ASN A 207 10.76 -9.85 16.65
C ASN A 207 10.53 -9.01 15.39
N TYR A 208 11.44 -9.14 14.44
CA TYR A 208 11.34 -8.58 13.10
C TYR A 208 11.58 -9.69 12.09
N ASP A 209 10.71 -9.80 11.10
CA ASP A 209 10.99 -10.64 9.94
C ASP A 209 12.02 -9.94 9.06
N ILE A 210 13.05 -10.67 8.64
CA ILE A 210 14.12 -10.16 7.76
C ILE A 210 13.84 -10.64 6.34
N LEU A 211 13.66 -9.71 5.39
CA LEU A 211 13.31 -10.02 4.01
C LEU A 211 14.08 -9.17 3.01
N THR A 212 14.12 -9.63 1.76
CA THR A 212 14.67 -8.85 0.64
C THR A 212 13.86 -9.04 -0.64
N THR A 213 13.85 -8.01 -1.47
CA THR A 213 13.28 -8.08 -2.82
C THR A 213 14.12 -7.25 -3.80
N TRP A 214 13.96 -7.50 -5.09
CA TRP A 214 14.56 -6.71 -6.16
C TRP A 214 13.54 -5.76 -6.75
N ARG A 215 13.99 -4.54 -7.05
CA ARG A 215 13.27 -3.53 -7.82
C ARG A 215 14.00 -3.36 -9.14
N THR A 216 13.35 -3.73 -10.25
CA THR A 216 13.93 -3.67 -11.59
C THR A 216 13.45 -2.44 -12.34
N ASN A 217 14.38 -1.61 -12.80
CA ASN A 217 14.12 -0.37 -13.55
C ASN A 217 13.10 0.55 -12.85
N GLN A 218 13.33 0.81 -11.56
CA GLN A 218 12.46 1.63 -10.72
C GLN A 218 13.13 2.96 -10.35
N PRO A 219 12.35 4.00 -9.99
CA PRO A 219 12.90 5.24 -9.45
C PRO A 219 13.76 4.98 -8.20
N SER A 220 14.85 5.73 -8.07
CA SER A 220 15.79 5.68 -6.94
C SER A 220 16.45 7.04 -6.72
N ILE A 221 17.28 7.15 -5.68
CA ILE A 221 18.10 8.34 -5.40
C ILE A 221 19.12 8.66 -6.50
N ASP A 222 19.40 7.71 -7.41
CA ASP A 222 20.34 7.87 -8.52
C ASP A 222 19.63 7.66 -9.88
N GLY A 223 18.36 8.07 -9.96
CA GLY A 223 17.51 7.96 -11.16
C GLY A 223 16.87 6.57 -11.32
N THR A 224 16.51 6.19 -12.54
CA THR A 224 15.96 4.86 -12.82
C THR A 224 17.05 3.80 -12.73
N GLN A 225 16.92 2.88 -11.78
CA GLN A 225 17.94 1.87 -11.49
C GLN A 225 17.32 0.50 -11.20
N THR A 226 18.18 -0.52 -11.15
CA THR A 226 17.85 -1.82 -10.55
C THR A 226 18.58 -1.96 -9.23
N PHE A 227 17.85 -2.20 -8.14
CA PHE A 227 18.39 -2.20 -6.78
C PHE A 227 17.66 -3.21 -5.87
N GLN A 228 18.29 -3.54 -4.75
CA GLN A 228 17.66 -4.37 -3.73
C GLN A 228 16.96 -3.51 -2.69
N GLN A 229 15.85 -4.02 -2.18
CA GLN A 229 15.20 -3.54 -0.99
C GLN A 229 15.45 -4.51 0.17
N PHE A 230 15.89 -3.98 1.31
CA PHE A 230 16.03 -4.73 2.57
C PHE A 230 14.94 -4.34 3.55
N TRP A 231 14.38 -5.35 4.21
CA TRP A 231 13.25 -5.19 5.11
C TRP A 231 13.55 -5.83 6.46
N SER A 232 13.31 -5.08 7.53
CA SER A 232 13.02 -5.61 8.87
C SER A 232 11.58 -5.24 9.20
N VAL A 233 10.66 -6.19 9.27
CA VAL A 233 9.24 -5.91 9.54
C VAL A 233 8.85 -6.37 10.93
N ARG A 234 8.46 -5.43 11.80
CA ARG A 234 8.10 -5.70 13.19
C ARG A 234 6.92 -6.66 13.29
N ASN A 235 7.06 -7.70 14.11
CA ASN A 235 6.04 -8.69 14.39
C ASN A 235 5.97 -8.98 15.91
N PRO A 236 4.88 -8.61 16.60
CA PRO A 236 3.71 -7.90 16.08
C PRO A 236 4.04 -6.44 15.74
N LYS A 237 3.38 -5.91 14.70
CA LYS A 237 3.44 -4.48 14.36
C LYS A 237 2.89 -3.63 15.52
N LYS A 238 3.34 -2.37 15.65
CA LYS A 238 2.72 -1.43 16.59
C LYS A 238 1.31 -1.04 16.12
N SER A 239 0.40 -0.81 17.06
CA SER A 239 -0.97 -0.39 16.75
C SER A 239 -1.01 0.94 16.01
N THR A 240 -1.88 1.03 15.00
CA THR A 240 -2.18 2.25 14.25
C THR A 240 -3.43 2.95 14.79
N GLY A 241 -3.73 4.15 14.30
CA GLY A 241 -5.00 4.85 14.59
C GLY A 241 -4.91 5.87 15.72
N GLY A 242 -3.71 6.15 16.24
CA GLY A 242 -3.51 7.09 17.33
C GLY A 242 -2.04 7.29 17.66
N ALA A 243 -1.75 7.46 18.95
CA ALA A 243 -0.39 7.67 19.43
C ALA A 243 0.51 6.46 19.12
N ILE A 244 1.74 6.74 18.69
CA ILE A 244 2.77 5.75 18.41
C ILE A 244 4.12 6.29 18.87
N SER A 245 4.97 5.42 19.40
CA SER A 245 6.35 5.76 19.78
C SER A 245 7.24 4.53 19.79
N GLY A 246 8.55 4.72 19.75
CA GLY A 246 9.51 3.64 19.80
C GLY A 246 10.96 4.10 19.77
N VAL A 247 11.83 3.11 19.95
CA VAL A 247 13.29 3.23 19.81
C VAL A 247 13.73 2.17 18.83
N VAL A 248 14.52 2.56 17.84
CA VAL A 248 15.07 1.66 16.81
C VAL A 248 16.59 1.72 16.86
N ASP A 249 17.22 0.63 17.31
CA ASP A 249 18.66 0.44 17.18
C ASP A 249 18.98 -0.11 15.78
N THR A 250 19.32 0.78 14.86
CA THR A 250 19.63 0.39 13.47
C THR A 250 20.78 -0.60 13.36
N GLY A 251 21.71 -0.59 14.32
CA GLY A 251 22.83 -1.54 14.36
C GLY A 251 22.36 -2.98 14.55
N CYS A 252 21.33 -3.20 15.38
CA CYS A 252 20.73 -4.52 15.56
C CYS A 252 20.21 -5.09 14.22
N HIS A 253 19.49 -4.28 13.45
CA HIS A 253 18.93 -4.67 12.15
C HIS A 253 19.99 -4.88 11.08
N PHE A 254 20.95 -3.96 10.96
CA PHE A 254 21.96 -4.03 9.91
C PHE A 254 22.94 -5.18 10.14
N ASN A 255 23.26 -5.49 11.41
CA ASN A 255 24.04 -6.68 11.75
C ASN A 255 23.29 -7.96 11.39
N ALA A 256 21.98 -8.04 11.65
CA ALA A 256 21.16 -9.18 11.25
C ALA A 256 21.09 -9.35 9.72
N TRP A 257 20.90 -8.26 8.98
CA TRP A 257 20.95 -8.30 7.51
C TRP A 257 22.27 -8.87 7.02
N LYS A 258 23.40 -8.39 7.55
CA LYS A 258 24.72 -8.92 7.20
C LYS A 258 24.86 -10.41 7.50
N GLN A 259 24.35 -10.90 8.63
CA GLN A 259 24.35 -12.32 8.99
C GLN A 259 23.56 -13.19 7.99
N TYR A 260 22.53 -12.62 7.35
CA TYR A 260 21.75 -13.29 6.30
C TYR A 260 22.28 -12.99 4.88
N GLY A 261 23.52 -12.51 4.75
CA GLY A 261 24.15 -12.21 3.46
C GLY A 261 23.62 -10.96 2.76
N MET A 262 22.85 -10.13 3.47
CA MET A 262 22.30 -8.87 2.98
C MET A 262 23.20 -7.72 3.44
N SER A 263 24.22 -7.38 2.65
CA SER A 263 25.15 -6.30 2.99
C SER A 263 24.67 -4.95 2.46
N LEU A 264 24.66 -3.94 3.32
CA LEU A 264 24.47 -2.55 2.89
C LEU A 264 25.65 -2.06 2.06
N GLY A 265 25.43 -1.01 1.27
CA GLY A 265 26.50 -0.35 0.52
C GLY A 265 27.51 0.36 1.40
N ALA A 266 28.69 0.64 0.82
CA ALA A 266 29.81 1.21 1.58
C ALA A 266 29.59 2.68 2.01
N SER A 267 28.61 3.39 1.42
CA SER A 267 28.29 4.77 1.78
C SER A 267 26.81 4.92 2.09
N HIS A 268 26.47 5.44 3.27
CA HIS A 268 25.10 5.86 3.58
C HIS A 268 24.73 7.15 2.83
N TYR A 269 23.47 7.25 2.39
CA TYR A 269 22.82 8.51 2.03
C TYR A 269 21.93 8.96 3.21
N TYR A 270 20.69 9.40 3.01
CA TYR A 270 19.83 9.75 4.14
C TYR A 270 19.31 8.53 4.92
N GLN A 271 18.96 8.77 6.18
CA GLN A 271 18.31 7.85 7.11
C GLN A 271 17.26 8.64 7.92
N ILE A 272 15.98 8.38 7.68
CA ILE A 272 14.86 9.13 8.25
C ILE A 272 13.85 8.19 8.90
N VAL A 273 13.03 8.68 9.82
CA VAL A 273 11.75 8.03 10.14
C VAL A 273 10.74 8.58 9.16
N ALA A 274 10.21 7.71 8.30
CA ALA A 274 9.32 8.06 7.21
C ALA A 274 7.92 7.53 7.42
N THR A 275 6.95 8.32 6.98
CA THR A 275 5.59 7.87 6.70
C THR A 275 5.45 7.70 5.20
N GLU A 276 4.94 6.54 4.78
CA GLU A 276 4.60 6.25 3.39
C GLU A 276 3.11 5.97 3.25
N GLY A 277 2.48 6.46 2.18
CA GLY A 277 1.08 6.21 1.84
C GLY A 277 0.97 5.84 0.36
N TYR A 278 0.24 4.77 0.07
CA TYR A 278 0.04 4.26 -1.28
C TYR A 278 -1.44 3.98 -1.54
N PHE A 279 -2.06 4.69 -2.48
CA PHE A 279 -3.48 4.52 -2.86
C PHE A 279 -4.38 4.46 -1.62
N SER A 280 -4.23 5.46 -0.75
CA SER A 280 -4.81 5.48 0.59
C SER A 280 -5.03 6.90 1.07
N SER A 281 -5.52 7.02 2.30
CA SER A 281 -5.62 8.31 2.99
C SER A 281 -5.06 8.20 4.40
N GLY A 282 -4.78 9.32 5.04
CA GLY A 282 -4.40 9.33 6.43
C GLY A 282 -3.70 10.60 6.87
N THR A 283 -3.35 10.60 8.15
CA THR A 283 -2.54 11.65 8.77
C THR A 283 -1.42 11.04 9.60
N SER A 284 -0.32 11.76 9.69
CA SER A 284 0.76 11.49 10.62
C SER A 284 1.35 12.79 11.13
N SER A 285 1.80 12.79 12.38
CA SER A 285 2.67 13.83 12.94
C SER A 285 3.67 13.13 13.83
N ILE A 286 4.94 13.15 13.42
CA ILE A 286 6.01 12.35 14.02
C ILE A 286 7.16 13.27 14.38
N THR A 287 7.71 13.09 15.58
CA THR A 287 8.92 13.75 16.07
C THR A 287 10.02 12.71 16.21
N VAL A 288 11.22 13.04 15.74
CA VAL A 288 12.39 12.16 15.70
C VAL A 288 13.56 12.77 16.48
N TRP A 289 14.35 11.97 17.19
CA TRP A 289 15.59 12.41 17.86
C TRP A 289 16.59 11.27 18.10
#